data_AF-A0A087GFZ7-F1
#
_entry.id   AF-A0A087GFZ7-F1
#
_cell.length_a   1.000
_cell.length_b   1.000
_cell.length_c   1.000
_cell.angle_alpha   90.00
_cell.angle_beta   90.00
_cell.angle_gamma   90.00
#
_symmetry.space_group_name_H-M   'P 1'
#
loop_
_entity.id
_entity.type
_entity.pdbx_description
1 polymer ?
#
loop_
_entity_poly.entity_id
_entity_poly.type
_entity_poly.pdbx_seq_one_letter_code
_entity_poly.pdbx_strand_id
1 'polypeptide(L)'
;MTRGSLPLYVETRWNFTYLMLKQDIKFRGRFDRMESEDKLYNDHFLEIDNDNRKKIGPPSCNDWQSVQRMVNFLGIFYQSTLVVSASTTLNAHKCYGEIVNIASKLQLLCCSPGSEVKVKAEEMYLKFDKYWDRLKNINKMLIIVTVFDPRKKMQFATLCFEGLYGKESSTSTVLGETLLLILRNMYNEYAERYNQANVQVQQAQAQTHAETSSQNKSQNTQETQDQSQDIDEEMLDGYNPVEQRYNTLLREIGVRDTNELEAYLREAVENPEVMMGIEFDILSWWKVNCGKYPILSEMARDLFAMQISSVASESAFSTSGRIIEPYKSCLTHYMVEVLMCTEQWLKQDIKVESRVLTNAQILAEVEYEDDLQREFGALNLDP
;
A
#
# COMPACT_ATOMS: atom_id res chain seq x y z
N MET A 1 5.45 15.03 18.28
CA MET A 1 5.25 15.41 19.69
C MET A 1 4.30 16.59 19.68
N THR A 2 3.28 16.57 20.54
CA THR A 2 2.33 17.67 20.69
C THR A 2 2.46 18.21 22.11
N ARG A 3 2.18 19.51 22.31
CA ARG A 3 2.00 20.08 23.65
C ARG A 3 0.52 20.44 23.77
N GLY A 4 -0.25 19.56 24.42
CA GLY A 4 -1.70 19.58 24.33
C GLY A 4 -2.17 19.34 22.90
N SER A 5 -3.04 20.20 22.38
CA SER A 5 -3.57 20.11 21.01
C SER A 5 -2.68 20.74 19.94
N LEU A 6 -1.57 21.40 20.31
CA LEU A 6 -0.69 22.08 19.36
C LEU A 6 0.44 21.14 18.92
N PRO A 7 0.69 21.00 17.60
CA PRO A 7 1.91 20.36 17.10
C PRO A 7 3.12 21.17 17.58
N LEU A 8 4.16 20.49 18.08
CA LEU A 8 5.43 21.18 18.36
C LEU A 8 6.21 21.37 17.06
N TYR A 9 6.78 22.56 16.88
CA TYR A 9 7.66 22.85 15.74
C TYR A 9 8.81 21.86 15.73
N VAL A 10 8.98 21.20 14.60
CA VAL A 10 10.13 20.36 14.32
C VAL A 10 10.59 20.78 12.93
N GLU A 11 11.76 21.40 12.87
CA GLU A 11 12.34 21.98 11.65
C GLU A 11 12.43 20.97 10.50
N THR A 12 12.62 19.70 10.82
CA THR A 12 12.72 18.60 9.85
C THR A 12 11.36 18.00 9.44
N ARG A 13 10.24 18.39 10.06
CA ARG A 13 8.91 17.86 9.73
C ARG A 13 8.18 18.74 8.74
N TRP A 14 8.24 18.31 7.49
CA TRP A 14 7.59 18.94 6.34
C TRP A 14 6.07 19.19 6.47
N ASN A 15 5.35 18.41 7.29
CA ASN A 15 3.90 18.58 7.49
C ASN A 15 3.52 19.53 8.64
N PHE A 16 4.52 20.10 9.34
CA PHE A 16 4.29 20.94 10.51
C PHE A 16 3.43 22.16 10.19
N THR A 17 3.76 22.91 9.15
CA THR A 17 3.07 24.16 8.79
C THR A 17 1.58 23.92 8.56
N TYR A 18 1.21 22.85 7.86
CA TYR A 18 -0.18 22.48 7.64
C TYR A 18 -0.90 22.18 8.97
N LEU A 19 -0.29 21.35 9.81
CA LEU A 19 -0.87 20.95 11.09
C LEU A 19 -1.03 22.12 12.05
N MET A 20 -0.04 23.02 12.08
CA MET A 20 -0.06 24.24 12.88
C MET A 20 -1.21 25.15 12.43
N LEU A 21 -1.23 25.55 11.15
CA LEU A 21 -2.26 26.46 10.63
C LEU A 21 -3.67 25.88 10.76
N LYS A 22 -3.84 24.58 10.51
CA LYS A 22 -5.12 23.88 10.69
C LYS A 22 -5.61 23.94 12.15
N GLN A 23 -4.69 23.88 13.11
CA GLN A 23 -5.02 23.98 14.52
C GLN A 23 -5.25 25.44 14.94
N ASP A 24 -4.47 26.38 14.44
CA ASP A 24 -4.59 27.82 14.74
C ASP A 24 -5.95 28.37 14.34
N ILE A 25 -6.52 27.93 13.21
CA ILE A 25 -7.88 28.31 12.80
C ILE A 25 -8.92 27.96 13.88
N LYS A 26 -8.77 26.82 14.58
CA LYS A 26 -9.67 26.44 15.67
C LYS A 26 -9.54 27.36 16.89
N PHE A 27 -8.41 28.03 17.03
CA PHE A 27 -8.11 28.95 18.12
C PHE A 27 -8.36 30.42 17.76
N ARG A 28 -8.88 30.73 16.57
CA ARG A 28 -9.23 32.11 16.18
C ARG A 28 -9.98 32.88 17.27
N GLY A 29 -11.07 32.31 17.80
CA GLY A 29 -11.84 32.96 18.87
C GLY A 29 -11.11 33.09 20.22
N ARG A 30 -9.95 32.44 20.41
CA ARG A 30 -9.07 32.72 21.56
C ARG A 30 -8.14 33.89 21.26
N PHE A 31 -7.60 33.99 20.04
CA PHE A 31 -6.82 35.15 19.62
C PHE A 31 -7.66 36.43 19.66
N ASP A 32 -8.90 36.39 19.17
CA ASP A 32 -9.83 37.53 19.21
C ASP A 32 -10.08 38.00 20.67
N ARG A 33 -10.22 37.05 21.61
CA ARG A 33 -10.36 37.38 23.04
C ARG A 33 -9.09 37.95 23.65
N MET A 34 -7.93 37.35 23.35
CA MET A 34 -6.64 37.87 23.82
C MET A 34 -6.39 39.30 23.33
N GLU A 35 -6.73 39.60 22.07
CA GLU A 35 -6.66 40.96 21.54
C GLU A 35 -7.59 41.92 22.32
N SER A 36 -8.79 41.49 22.68
CA SER A 36 -9.74 42.35 23.41
C SER A 36 -9.48 42.51 24.91
N GLU A 37 -8.93 41.48 25.58
CA GLU A 37 -8.88 41.38 27.05
C GLU A 37 -7.45 41.46 27.61
N ASP A 38 -6.43 41.02 26.87
CA ASP A 38 -5.06 40.90 27.36
C ASP A 38 -4.18 42.07 26.90
N LYS A 39 -3.86 42.96 27.84
CA LYS A 39 -2.96 44.09 27.57
C LYS A 39 -1.54 43.65 27.25
N LEU A 40 -1.02 42.62 27.94
CA LEU A 40 0.34 42.14 27.72
C LEU A 40 0.49 41.54 26.31
N TYR A 41 -0.56 40.87 25.83
CA TYR A 41 -0.61 40.37 24.45
C TYR A 41 -0.50 41.52 23.42
N ASN A 42 -1.22 42.61 23.63
CA ASN A 42 -1.16 43.78 22.75
C ASN A 42 0.17 44.53 22.85
N ASP A 43 0.69 44.72 24.07
CA ASP A 43 1.96 45.38 24.35
C ASP A 43 3.12 44.66 23.65
N HIS A 44 3.05 43.33 23.55
CA HIS A 44 4.03 42.54 22.80
C HIS A 44 4.21 43.03 21.36
N PHE A 45 3.13 43.43 20.67
CA PHE A 45 3.20 43.91 19.29
C PHE A 45 3.61 45.40 19.17
N LEU A 46 3.71 46.09 20.31
CA LEU A 46 4.26 47.45 20.39
C LEU A 46 5.77 47.44 20.62
N GLU A 47 6.34 46.31 21.05
CA GLU A 47 7.79 46.13 21.19
C GLU A 47 8.49 46.27 19.82
N ILE A 48 9.65 46.91 19.87
CA ILE A 48 10.57 47.04 18.74
C ILE A 48 11.64 45.97 18.91
N ASP A 49 11.91 45.22 17.84
CA ASP A 49 12.98 44.21 17.85
C ASP A 49 14.39 44.85 17.82
N ASN A 50 15.42 44.01 17.98
CA ASN A 50 16.82 44.46 17.96
C ASN A 50 17.24 45.12 16.63
N ASP A 51 16.47 44.91 15.56
CA ASP A 51 16.68 45.46 14.22
C ASP A 51 15.83 46.72 13.97
N ASN A 52 15.28 47.31 15.03
CA ASN A 52 14.46 48.51 15.02
C ASN A 52 13.14 48.38 14.23
N ARG A 53 12.60 47.16 14.11
CA ARG A 53 11.33 46.87 13.44
C ARG A 53 10.23 46.65 14.48
N LYS A 54 9.07 47.23 14.22
CA LYS A 54 7.87 46.96 14.99
C LYS A 54 7.34 45.57 14.61
N LYS A 55 6.97 44.78 15.62
CA LYS A 55 6.34 43.47 15.37
C LYS A 55 5.00 43.65 14.65
N ILE A 56 4.70 42.74 13.72
CA ILE A 56 3.43 42.71 12.99
C ILE A 56 2.34 42.36 14.00
N GLY A 57 1.26 43.15 14.02
CA GLY A 57 0.19 43.08 15.01
C GLY A 57 -0.55 41.75 15.08
N PRO A 58 -1.54 41.65 15.99
CA PRO A 58 -2.36 40.45 16.11
C PRO A 58 -3.02 40.08 14.75
N PRO A 59 -3.27 38.78 14.49
CA PRO A 59 -3.77 38.32 13.20
C PRO A 59 -5.09 39.00 12.82
N SER A 60 -5.08 39.72 11.71
CA SER A 60 -6.26 40.41 11.20
C SER A 60 -7.25 39.44 10.54
N CYS A 61 -8.47 39.91 10.24
CA CYS A 61 -9.44 39.13 9.48
C CYS A 61 -8.90 38.70 8.10
N ASN A 62 -8.08 39.53 7.46
CA ASN A 62 -7.45 39.20 6.19
C ASN A 62 -6.40 38.09 6.37
N ASP A 63 -5.60 38.13 7.44
CA ASP A 63 -4.62 37.10 7.75
C ASP A 63 -5.32 35.74 7.94
N TRP A 64 -6.45 35.70 8.67
CA TRP A 64 -7.23 34.48 8.83
C TRP A 64 -7.80 33.94 7.51
N GLN A 65 -8.21 34.80 6.59
CA GLN A 65 -8.64 34.38 5.26
C GLN A 65 -7.47 33.80 4.46
N SER A 66 -6.30 34.43 4.49
CA SER A 66 -5.10 33.91 3.83
C SER A 66 -4.63 32.58 4.45
N VAL A 67 -4.71 32.43 5.77
CA VAL A 67 -4.44 31.16 6.48
C VAL A 67 -5.41 30.08 6.04
N GLN A 68 -6.71 30.37 5.94
CA GLN A 68 -7.70 29.40 5.46
C GLN A 68 -7.40 28.93 4.03
N ARG A 69 -7.04 29.85 3.13
CA ARG A 69 -6.62 29.52 1.75
C ARG A 69 -5.36 28.66 1.76
N MET A 70 -4.37 28.99 2.59
CA MET A 70 -3.14 28.21 2.74
C MET A 70 -3.40 26.80 3.29
N VAL A 71 -4.29 26.64 4.26
CA VAL A 71 -4.67 25.33 4.80
C VAL A 71 -5.35 24.47 3.75
N ASN A 72 -6.24 25.05 2.94
CA ASN A 72 -6.86 24.33 1.82
C ASN A 72 -5.82 23.90 0.78
N PHE A 73 -4.89 24.80 0.45
CA PHE A 73 -3.76 24.54 -0.46
C PHE A 73 -2.86 23.41 0.05
N LEU A 74 -2.36 23.51 1.28
CA LEU A 74 -1.47 22.52 1.88
C LEU A 74 -2.19 21.19 2.19
N GLY A 75 -3.49 21.24 2.46
CA GLY A 75 -4.30 20.07 2.79
C GLY A 75 -4.32 19.04 1.67
N ILE A 76 -4.30 19.50 0.42
CA ILE A 76 -4.17 18.64 -0.76
C ILE A 76 -2.93 17.76 -0.66
N PHE A 77 -1.76 18.38 -0.45
CA PHE A 77 -0.49 17.67 -0.41
C PHE A 77 -0.41 16.80 0.84
N TYR A 78 -0.92 17.29 1.97
CA TYR A 78 -0.94 16.55 3.22
C TYR A 78 -1.75 15.25 3.11
N GLN A 79 -2.87 15.22 2.39
CA GLN A 79 -3.63 13.96 2.21
C GLN A 79 -2.85 12.96 1.34
N SER A 80 -2.34 13.39 0.19
CA SER A 80 -1.53 12.53 -0.69
C SER A 80 -0.28 12.00 0.02
N THR A 81 0.33 12.85 0.84
CA THR A 81 1.43 12.53 1.74
C THR A 81 1.09 11.40 2.70
N LEU A 82 -0.05 11.48 3.39
CA LEU A 82 -0.44 10.45 4.36
C LEU A 82 -0.52 9.07 3.71
N VAL A 83 -1.02 9.00 2.49
CA VAL A 83 -1.09 7.75 1.72
C VAL A 83 0.31 7.21 1.43
N VAL A 84 1.20 8.03 0.86
CA VAL A 84 2.56 7.58 0.49
C VAL A 84 3.48 7.35 1.69
N SER A 85 3.20 7.98 2.82
CA SER A 85 3.97 7.87 4.07
C SER A 85 3.45 6.77 5.01
N ALA A 86 2.38 6.06 4.63
CA ALA A 86 1.89 4.95 5.42
C ALA A 86 2.98 3.86 5.55
N SER A 87 3.20 3.37 6.78
CA SER A 87 4.27 2.42 7.11
C SER A 87 3.75 1.03 7.49
N THR A 88 2.45 0.92 7.75
CA THR A 88 1.81 -0.30 8.30
C THR A 88 0.72 -0.86 7.41
N THR A 89 0.46 -0.21 6.27
CA THR A 89 -0.56 -0.60 5.30
C THR A 89 0.05 -0.65 3.92
N LEU A 90 -0.46 -1.53 3.06
CA LEU A 90 -0.05 -1.60 1.68
C LEU A 90 -0.40 -0.31 0.91
N ASN A 91 0.60 0.49 0.57
CA ASN A 91 0.42 1.74 -0.17
C ASN A 91 1.14 1.78 -1.52
N ALA A 92 1.89 0.74 -1.85
CA ALA A 92 2.78 0.75 -2.99
C ALA A 92 2.02 1.05 -4.31
N HIS A 93 0.90 0.36 -4.49
CA HIS A 93 -0.03 0.51 -5.62
C HIS A 93 -0.83 1.83 -5.64
N LYS A 94 -0.79 2.63 -4.57
CA LYS A 94 -1.48 3.93 -4.48
C LYS A 94 -0.56 5.09 -4.87
N CYS A 95 0.75 4.94 -4.68
CA CYS A 95 1.69 6.06 -4.77
C CYS A 95 1.72 6.75 -6.12
N TYR A 96 1.78 6.01 -7.23
CA TYR A 96 1.87 6.66 -8.55
C TYR A 96 0.67 7.57 -8.79
N GLY A 97 -0.54 7.12 -8.45
CA GLY A 97 -1.75 7.94 -8.51
C GLY A 97 -1.65 9.21 -7.67
N GLU A 98 -1.09 9.14 -6.46
CA GLU A 98 -0.88 10.32 -5.62
C GLU A 98 0.16 11.29 -6.18
N ILE A 99 1.24 10.79 -6.81
CA ILE A 99 2.24 11.63 -7.48
C ILE A 99 1.58 12.40 -8.63
N VAL A 100 0.79 11.72 -9.46
CA VAL A 100 0.07 12.36 -10.57
C VAL A 100 -0.96 13.37 -10.04
N ASN A 101 -1.70 13.02 -8.98
CA ASN A 101 -2.66 13.90 -8.34
C ASN A 101 -2.02 15.21 -7.82
N ILE A 102 -0.84 15.11 -7.19
CA ILE A 102 -0.04 16.26 -6.76
C ILE A 102 0.35 17.12 -7.98
N ALA A 103 0.87 16.49 -9.04
CA ALA A 103 1.28 17.19 -10.26
C ALA A 103 0.12 17.96 -10.90
N SER A 104 -1.01 17.29 -11.14
CA SER A 104 -2.20 17.88 -11.75
C SER A 104 -2.78 19.02 -10.91
N LYS A 105 -2.82 18.87 -9.58
CA LYS A 105 -3.31 19.94 -8.71
C LYS A 105 -2.38 21.15 -8.69
N LEU A 106 -1.06 20.94 -8.69
CA LEU A 106 -0.09 22.05 -8.83
C LEU A 106 -0.27 22.78 -10.16
N GLN A 107 -0.39 22.06 -11.28
CA GLN A 107 -0.63 22.65 -12.59
C GLN A 107 -1.92 23.48 -12.61
N LEU A 108 -3.01 22.94 -12.05
CA LEU A 108 -4.29 23.65 -11.95
C LEU A 108 -4.15 24.97 -11.16
N LEU A 109 -3.39 24.93 -10.06
CA LEU A 109 -3.16 26.10 -9.21
C LEU A 109 -2.27 27.16 -9.89
N CYS A 110 -1.27 26.75 -10.66
CA CYS A 110 -0.47 27.66 -11.51
C CYS A 110 -1.34 28.40 -12.54
N CYS A 111 -2.38 27.74 -13.03
CA CYS A 111 -3.31 28.31 -14.03
C CYS A 111 -4.44 29.17 -13.40
N SER A 112 -4.59 29.20 -12.07
CA SER A 112 -5.65 29.95 -11.40
C SER A 112 -5.37 31.47 -11.39
N PRO A 113 -6.16 32.31 -12.11
CA PRO A 113 -5.92 33.75 -12.17
C PRO A 113 -6.23 34.43 -10.83
N GLY A 114 -5.36 35.34 -10.38
CA GLY A 114 -5.61 36.15 -9.17
C GLY A 114 -5.39 35.44 -7.83
N SER A 115 -4.87 34.22 -7.83
CA SER A 115 -4.58 33.47 -6.61
C SER A 115 -3.28 33.94 -5.94
N GLU A 116 -3.36 34.36 -4.67
CA GLU A 116 -2.18 34.66 -3.82
C GLU A 116 -1.21 33.46 -3.74
N VAL A 117 -1.71 32.23 -3.92
CA VAL A 117 -0.89 31.01 -3.87
C VAL A 117 -0.26 30.64 -5.21
N LYS A 118 -0.57 31.36 -6.31
CA LYS A 118 -0.05 31.03 -7.65
C LYS A 118 1.48 31.02 -7.69
N VAL A 119 2.12 32.08 -7.20
CA VAL A 119 3.59 32.18 -7.18
C VAL A 119 4.21 31.03 -6.39
N LYS A 120 3.60 30.65 -5.26
CA LYS A 120 4.06 29.52 -4.46
C LYS A 120 3.80 28.17 -5.13
N ALA A 121 2.68 28.01 -5.82
CA ALA A 121 2.39 26.82 -6.61
C ALA A 121 3.41 26.66 -7.75
N GLU A 122 3.77 27.73 -8.44
CA GLU A 122 4.81 27.73 -9.50
C GLU A 122 6.18 27.34 -8.92
N GLU A 123 6.61 27.96 -7.81
CA GLU A 123 7.85 27.60 -7.11
C GLU A 123 7.87 26.12 -6.67
N MET A 124 6.74 25.61 -6.15
CA MET A 124 6.60 24.21 -5.75
C MET A 124 6.61 23.26 -6.95
N TYR A 125 5.91 23.62 -8.03
CA TYR A 125 5.87 22.85 -9.25
C TYR A 125 7.25 22.75 -9.90
N LEU A 126 8.03 23.83 -9.95
CA LEU A 126 9.40 23.81 -10.47
C LEU A 126 10.30 22.84 -9.69
N LYS A 127 10.18 22.80 -8.35
CA LYS A 127 10.93 21.85 -7.53
C LYS A 127 10.45 20.41 -7.75
N PHE A 128 9.14 20.21 -7.85
CA PHE A 128 8.54 18.90 -8.11
C PHE A 128 8.96 18.35 -9.47
N ASP A 129 8.84 19.16 -10.52
CA ASP A 129 9.22 18.82 -11.89
C ASP A 129 10.71 18.52 -11.99
N LYS A 130 11.56 19.31 -11.30
CA LYS A 130 13.01 19.03 -11.21
C LYS A 130 13.31 17.70 -10.50
N TYR A 131 12.63 17.40 -9.40
CA TYR A 131 12.85 16.17 -8.63
C TYR A 131 12.52 14.91 -9.46
N TRP A 132 11.40 14.93 -10.18
CA TRP A 132 10.96 13.83 -11.02
C TRP A 132 11.53 13.86 -12.45
N ASP A 133 12.50 14.76 -12.70
CA ASP A 133 13.12 15.01 -14.00
C ASP A 133 12.07 15.12 -15.13
N ARG A 134 11.23 16.13 -14.99
CA ARG A 134 10.10 16.45 -15.88
C ARG A 134 9.09 15.32 -16.00
N LEU A 135 8.98 14.51 -14.96
CA LEU A 135 8.20 13.27 -14.86
C LEU A 135 8.63 12.17 -15.85
N LYS A 136 9.62 12.44 -16.73
CA LYS A 136 10.09 11.51 -17.76
C LYS A 136 10.85 10.33 -17.18
N ASN A 137 11.57 10.56 -16.08
CA ASN A 137 12.42 9.55 -15.43
C ASN A 137 11.89 9.13 -14.06
N ILE A 138 10.56 9.10 -13.89
CA ILE A 138 9.96 8.47 -12.72
C ILE A 138 10.37 6.99 -12.66
N ASN A 139 10.60 6.50 -11.43
CA ASN A 139 10.90 5.08 -11.23
C ASN A 139 9.71 4.24 -11.75
N LYS A 140 9.97 3.46 -12.79
CA LYS A 140 8.97 2.67 -13.51
C LYS A 140 8.32 1.61 -12.62
N MET A 141 9.01 1.16 -11.57
CA MET A 141 8.44 0.24 -10.59
C MET A 141 7.22 0.83 -9.88
N LEU A 142 7.21 2.14 -9.57
CA LEU A 142 6.05 2.79 -8.96
C LEU A 142 4.79 2.67 -9.83
N ILE A 143 4.98 2.68 -11.14
CA ILE A 143 3.90 2.52 -12.12
C ILE A 143 3.52 1.04 -12.23
N ILE A 144 4.51 0.14 -12.34
CA ILE A 144 4.29 -1.32 -12.45
C ILE A 144 3.47 -1.83 -11.26
N VAL A 145 3.81 -1.45 -10.03
CA VAL A 145 3.05 -1.86 -8.85
C VAL A 145 1.58 -1.42 -8.93
N THR A 146 1.32 -0.26 -9.55
CA THR A 146 -0.05 0.24 -9.77
C THR A 146 -0.80 -0.59 -10.81
N VAL A 147 -0.11 -1.16 -11.82
CA VAL A 147 -0.71 -2.06 -12.83
C VAL A 147 -1.18 -3.37 -12.21
N PHE A 148 -0.55 -3.81 -11.11
CA PHE A 148 -0.99 -4.98 -10.33
C PHE A 148 -2.22 -4.70 -9.44
N ASP A 149 -2.73 -3.47 -9.39
CA ASP A 149 -4.08 -3.21 -8.86
C ASP A 149 -5.11 -3.58 -9.94
N PRO A 150 -5.93 -4.62 -9.71
CA PRO A 150 -6.85 -5.15 -10.72
C PRO A 150 -7.93 -4.13 -11.10
N ARG A 151 -8.16 -3.08 -10.29
CA ARG A 151 -9.08 -1.97 -10.59
C ARG A 151 -8.47 -0.90 -11.51
N LYS A 152 -7.15 -0.92 -11.67
CA LYS A 152 -6.39 0.12 -12.38
C LYS A 152 -5.77 -0.42 -13.66
N LYS A 153 -4.99 -1.50 -13.54
CA LYS A 153 -4.25 -2.13 -14.65
C LYS A 153 -3.50 -1.11 -15.52
N MET A 154 -3.22 -1.43 -16.78
CA MET A 154 -2.58 -0.51 -17.72
C MET A 154 -3.47 0.68 -18.08
N GLN A 155 -4.79 0.53 -17.99
CA GLN A 155 -5.78 1.57 -18.30
C GLN A 155 -5.54 2.82 -17.44
N PHE A 156 -5.31 2.66 -16.15
CA PHE A 156 -5.00 3.77 -15.25
C PHE A 156 -3.65 4.42 -15.56
N ALA A 157 -2.63 3.63 -15.89
CA ALA A 157 -1.32 4.15 -16.26
C ALA A 157 -1.41 5.03 -17.53
N THR A 158 -2.12 4.55 -18.55
CA THR A 158 -2.38 5.30 -19.78
C THR A 158 -3.15 6.60 -19.50
N LEU A 159 -4.20 6.55 -18.68
CA LEU A 159 -4.95 7.74 -18.24
C LEU A 159 -4.01 8.78 -17.60
N CYS A 160 -3.10 8.34 -16.74
CA CYS A 160 -2.12 9.20 -16.10
C CYS A 160 -1.14 9.81 -17.12
N PHE A 161 -0.65 9.04 -18.08
CA PHE A 161 0.26 9.56 -19.11
C PHE A 161 -0.42 10.60 -20.01
N GLU A 162 -1.66 10.37 -20.41
CA GLU A 162 -2.44 11.34 -21.18
C GLU A 162 -2.67 12.63 -20.38
N GLY A 163 -2.96 12.50 -19.08
CA GLY A 163 -3.13 13.65 -18.19
C GLY A 163 -1.85 14.48 -17.99
N LEU A 164 -0.68 13.83 -17.98
CA LEU A 164 0.61 14.48 -17.75
C LEU A 164 1.25 15.05 -19.01
N TYR A 165 1.16 14.32 -20.13
CA TYR A 165 1.91 14.63 -21.37
C TYR A 165 1.01 15.08 -22.52
N GLY A 166 -0.31 15.03 -22.35
CA GLY A 166 -1.29 15.25 -23.41
C GLY A 166 -1.64 13.96 -24.15
N LYS A 167 -2.83 13.97 -24.77
CA LYS A 167 -3.31 12.86 -25.61
C LYS A 167 -2.37 12.66 -26.80
N GLU A 168 -2.09 11.39 -27.11
CA GLU A 168 -1.24 10.96 -28.25
C GLU A 168 0.21 11.50 -28.23
N SER A 169 0.70 11.91 -27.06
CA SER A 169 2.10 12.31 -26.90
C SER A 169 3.03 11.13 -27.18
N SER A 170 4.09 11.34 -27.96
CA SER A 170 5.13 10.33 -28.22
C SER A 170 5.77 9.82 -26.92
N THR A 171 5.83 10.66 -25.88
CA THR A 171 6.34 10.28 -24.56
C THR A 171 5.43 9.27 -23.86
N SER A 172 4.10 9.43 -23.99
CA SER A 172 3.12 8.50 -23.42
C SER A 172 3.25 7.11 -24.04
N THR A 173 3.34 7.05 -25.37
CA THR A 173 3.49 5.79 -26.12
C THR A 173 4.78 5.07 -25.75
N VAL A 174 5.92 5.78 -25.79
CA VAL A 174 7.23 5.20 -25.45
C VAL A 174 7.26 4.68 -24.01
N LEU A 175 6.65 5.41 -23.06
CA LEU A 175 6.59 4.97 -21.67
C LEU A 175 5.71 3.74 -21.50
N GLY A 176 4.56 3.69 -22.17
CA GLY A 176 3.67 2.53 -22.19
C GLY A 176 4.35 1.28 -22.75
N GLU A 177 5.03 1.39 -23.89
CA GLU A 177 5.79 0.29 -24.50
C GLU A 177 6.92 -0.18 -23.58
N THR A 178 7.64 0.77 -22.96
CA THR A 178 8.71 0.47 -22.01
C THR A 178 8.19 -0.30 -20.80
N LEU A 179 7.02 0.07 -20.26
CA LEU A 179 6.41 -0.62 -19.13
C LEU A 179 5.96 -2.02 -19.49
N LEU A 180 5.35 -2.22 -20.66
CA LEU A 180 4.99 -3.54 -21.16
C LEU A 180 6.22 -4.43 -21.34
N LEU A 181 7.32 -3.89 -21.85
CA LEU A 181 8.58 -4.61 -21.97
C LEU A 181 9.11 -5.04 -20.59
N ILE A 182 9.12 -4.14 -19.61
CA ILE A 182 9.57 -4.48 -18.25
C ILE A 182 8.66 -5.54 -17.62
N LEU A 183 7.33 -5.39 -17.73
CA LEU A 183 6.37 -6.37 -17.23
C LEU A 183 6.61 -7.75 -17.82
N ARG A 184 6.83 -7.85 -19.14
CA ARG A 184 7.13 -9.12 -19.82
C ARG A 184 8.46 -9.71 -19.36
N ASN A 185 9.50 -8.90 -19.23
CA ASN A 185 10.81 -9.36 -18.75
C ASN A 185 10.72 -9.89 -17.31
N MET A 186 10.02 -9.15 -16.43
CA MET A 186 9.79 -9.61 -15.06
C MET A 186 8.96 -10.90 -15.04
N TYR A 187 7.90 -10.99 -15.84
CA TYR A 187 7.10 -12.21 -15.93
C TYR A 187 7.93 -13.41 -16.36
N ASN A 188 8.79 -13.25 -17.38
CA ASN A 188 9.66 -14.34 -17.85
C ASN A 188 10.61 -14.82 -16.74
N GLU A 189 11.23 -13.89 -16.01
CA GLU A 189 12.11 -14.21 -14.88
C GLU A 189 11.37 -14.99 -13.78
N TYR A 190 10.16 -14.57 -13.42
CA TYR A 190 9.35 -15.28 -12.42
C TYR A 190 8.85 -16.62 -12.95
N ALA A 191 8.49 -16.72 -14.23
CA ALA A 191 8.05 -17.95 -14.87
C ALA A 191 9.18 -19.00 -14.88
N GLU A 192 10.41 -18.58 -15.18
CA GLU A 192 11.58 -19.46 -15.12
C GLU A 192 11.81 -20.01 -13.72
N ARG A 193 11.77 -19.14 -12.69
CA ARG A 193 11.90 -19.56 -11.28
C ARG A 193 10.77 -20.49 -10.84
N TYR A 194 9.54 -20.19 -11.23
CA TYR A 194 8.37 -20.99 -10.91
C TYR A 194 8.47 -22.41 -11.53
N ASN A 195 8.92 -22.50 -12.77
CA ASN A 195 9.14 -23.78 -13.44
C ASN A 195 10.24 -24.60 -12.77
N GLN A 196 11.34 -23.96 -12.37
CA GLN A 196 12.43 -24.64 -11.65
C GLN A 196 11.96 -25.20 -10.29
N ALA A 197 11.16 -24.44 -9.55
CA ALA A 197 10.60 -24.90 -8.28
C ALA A 197 9.67 -26.11 -8.46
N ASN A 198 8.81 -26.10 -9.49
CA ASN A 198 7.90 -27.22 -9.76
C ASN A 198 8.63 -28.51 -10.17
N VAL A 199 9.72 -28.41 -10.93
CA VAL A 199 10.54 -29.58 -11.29
C VAL A 199 11.16 -30.23 -10.05
N GLN A 200 11.62 -29.44 -9.08
CA GLN A 200 12.16 -29.95 -7.81
C GLN A 200 11.10 -30.66 -6.97
N VAL A 201 9.88 -30.11 -6.90
CA VAL A 201 8.76 -30.72 -6.16
C VAL A 201 8.34 -32.06 -6.79
N GLN A 202 8.27 -32.14 -8.12
CA GLN A 202 7.95 -33.39 -8.83
C GLN A 202 9.03 -34.46 -8.64
N GLN A 203 10.31 -34.08 -8.61
CA GLN A 203 11.41 -35.01 -8.34
C GLN A 203 11.41 -35.52 -6.88
N ALA A 204 11.06 -34.67 -5.92
CA ALA A 204 10.92 -35.07 -4.51
C ALA A 204 9.75 -36.05 -4.29
N GLN A 205 8.62 -35.84 -4.97
CA GLN A 205 7.46 -36.73 -4.88
C GLN A 205 7.70 -38.10 -5.56
N ALA A 206 8.49 -38.13 -6.64
CA ALA A 206 8.88 -39.38 -7.29
C ALA A 206 9.81 -40.25 -6.42
N GLN A 207 10.65 -39.64 -5.58
CA GLN A 207 11.53 -40.37 -4.66
C GLN A 207 10.77 -41.00 -3.48
N THR A 208 9.71 -40.37 -2.98
CA THR A 208 8.88 -40.93 -1.90
C THR A 208 8.07 -42.16 -2.33
N HIS A 209 7.71 -42.30 -3.61
CA HIS A 209 7.02 -43.50 -4.10
C HIS A 209 7.96 -44.70 -4.34
N ALA A 210 9.27 -44.49 -4.48
CA ALA A 210 10.23 -45.58 -4.65
C ALA A 210 10.57 -46.32 -3.35
N GLU A 211 10.35 -45.70 -2.18
CA GLU A 211 10.69 -46.28 -0.87
C GLU A 211 9.59 -47.18 -0.27
N THR A 212 8.37 -47.17 -0.82
CA THR A 212 7.28 -48.05 -0.33
C THR A 212 7.28 -49.44 -0.98
N SER A 213 8.00 -49.62 -2.09
CA SER A 213 7.96 -50.85 -2.91
C SER A 213 9.05 -51.87 -2.59
N SER A 214 9.91 -51.62 -1.59
CA SER A 214 11.12 -52.41 -1.32
C SER A 214 11.07 -53.30 -0.07
N GLN A 215 9.89 -53.51 0.53
CA GLN A 215 9.68 -54.55 1.55
C GLN A 215 8.61 -55.55 1.10
N ASN A 216 9.02 -56.53 0.28
CA ASN A 216 8.63 -57.94 0.37
C ASN A 216 8.99 -58.66 -0.94
N LYS A 217 10.14 -59.33 -0.97
CA LYS A 217 10.35 -60.47 -1.87
C LYS A 217 11.39 -61.43 -1.28
N SER A 218 10.89 -62.47 -0.63
CA SER A 218 11.64 -63.68 -0.27
C SER A 218 11.04 -64.86 -1.02
N GLN A 219 11.80 -65.37 -1.99
CA GLN A 219 11.92 -66.75 -2.49
C GLN A 219 10.68 -67.66 -2.58
N ASN A 220 10.34 -68.13 -3.79
CA ASN A 220 10.68 -69.50 -4.22
C ASN A 220 10.37 -69.78 -5.70
N THR A 221 11.06 -70.81 -6.20
CA THR A 221 11.25 -71.26 -7.58
C THR A 221 10.16 -72.23 -8.08
N GLN A 222 9.89 -72.22 -9.40
CA GLN A 222 9.62 -73.33 -10.34
C GLN A 222 8.40 -73.19 -11.28
N GLU A 223 8.65 -73.70 -12.49
CA GLU A 223 7.94 -73.68 -13.77
C GLU A 223 6.48 -74.16 -13.74
N THR A 224 5.62 -73.66 -14.64
CA THR A 224 4.97 -74.39 -15.78
C THR A 224 3.92 -73.47 -16.47
N GLN A 225 3.63 -73.73 -17.74
CA GLN A 225 2.62 -73.13 -18.63
C GLN A 225 1.21 -73.01 -18.02
N ASP A 226 0.46 -71.95 -18.34
CA ASP A 226 -0.73 -71.94 -19.24
C ASP A 226 -1.64 -70.71 -18.97
N GLN A 227 -2.50 -70.39 -19.94
CA GLN A 227 -3.39 -69.22 -20.05
C GLN A 227 -4.41 -69.06 -18.91
N SER A 228 -4.58 -67.83 -18.39
CA SER A 228 -5.90 -67.27 -18.07
C SER A 228 -5.82 -65.75 -17.85
N GLN A 229 -6.81 -65.07 -18.40
CA GLN A 229 -7.08 -63.64 -18.26
C GLN A 229 -7.43 -63.31 -16.81
N ASP A 230 -6.72 -62.36 -16.21
CA ASP A 230 -7.27 -61.52 -15.14
C ASP A 230 -6.91 -60.08 -15.49
N ILE A 231 -7.93 -59.29 -15.79
CA ILE A 231 -7.82 -57.86 -16.02
C ILE A 231 -7.82 -57.23 -14.63
N ASP A 232 -6.68 -56.66 -14.24
CA ASP A 232 -6.57 -55.87 -13.02
C ASP A 232 -7.55 -54.69 -13.09
N GLU A 233 -8.65 -54.82 -12.35
CA GLU A 233 -9.72 -53.84 -12.17
C GLU A 233 -9.28 -52.75 -11.18
N GLU A 234 -8.10 -52.16 -11.39
CA GLU A 234 -7.53 -51.11 -10.52
C GLU A 234 -6.74 -50.04 -11.32
N MET A 235 -7.21 -49.74 -12.54
CA MET A 235 -6.69 -48.69 -13.44
C MET A 235 -7.81 -47.73 -13.89
N LEU A 236 -8.81 -47.49 -13.04
CA LEU A 236 -9.98 -46.64 -13.33
C LEU A 236 -10.08 -45.44 -12.40
N ASP A 237 -9.00 -44.67 -12.25
CA ASP A 237 -9.08 -43.30 -11.75
C ASP A 237 -8.09 -42.40 -12.52
N GLY A 238 -8.63 -41.49 -13.34
CA GLY A 238 -7.87 -40.38 -13.95
C GLY A 238 -7.54 -40.42 -15.45
N TYR A 239 -7.68 -41.55 -16.17
CA TYR A 239 -7.45 -41.57 -17.62
C TYR A 239 -8.74 -41.26 -18.40
N ASN A 240 -8.95 -39.99 -18.77
CA ASN A 240 -9.93 -39.60 -19.77
C ASN A 240 -9.24 -39.33 -21.13
N PRO A 241 -9.23 -40.30 -22.06
CA PRO A 241 -8.54 -40.18 -23.36
C PRO A 241 -9.14 -39.06 -24.23
N VAL A 242 -10.40 -38.69 -23.99
CA VAL A 242 -11.09 -37.62 -24.71
C VAL A 242 -10.55 -36.26 -24.28
N GLU A 243 -10.25 -36.09 -22.99
CA GLU A 243 -9.71 -34.85 -22.44
C GLU A 243 -8.25 -34.61 -22.88
N GLN A 244 -7.42 -35.66 -22.93
CA GLN A 244 -6.09 -35.56 -23.53
C GLN A 244 -6.15 -35.21 -25.02
N ARG A 245 -7.05 -35.83 -25.78
CA ARG A 245 -7.26 -35.49 -27.20
C ARG A 245 -7.72 -34.04 -27.39
N TYR A 246 -8.61 -33.56 -26.52
CA TYR A 246 -9.05 -32.16 -26.56
C TYR A 246 -7.92 -31.19 -26.23
N ASN A 247 -7.11 -31.48 -25.21
CA ASN A 247 -5.93 -30.67 -24.87
C ASN A 247 -4.87 -30.68 -25.97
N THR A 248 -4.65 -31.80 -26.64
CA THR A 248 -3.76 -31.90 -27.82
C THR A 248 -4.31 -31.10 -29.00
N LEU A 249 -5.62 -31.19 -29.27
CA LEU A 249 -6.28 -30.39 -30.31
C LEU A 249 -6.20 -28.88 -30.01
N LEU A 250 -6.37 -28.46 -28.76
CA LEU A 250 -6.20 -27.04 -28.37
C LEU A 250 -4.79 -26.53 -28.67
N ARG A 251 -3.76 -27.35 -28.44
CA ARG A 251 -2.36 -27.04 -28.77
C ARG A 251 -2.13 -26.97 -30.29
N GLU A 252 -2.76 -27.87 -31.06
CA GLU A 252 -2.64 -27.91 -32.54
C GLU A 252 -3.42 -26.79 -33.25
N ILE A 253 -4.57 -26.37 -32.71
CA ILE A 253 -5.41 -25.28 -33.26
C ILE A 253 -4.72 -23.91 -33.09
N GLY A 254 -3.64 -23.83 -32.30
CA GLY A 254 -2.93 -22.57 -32.08
C GLY A 254 -3.78 -21.57 -31.30
N VAL A 255 -4.67 -22.06 -30.42
CA VAL A 255 -5.19 -21.25 -29.30
C VAL A 255 -3.94 -20.86 -28.52
N ARG A 256 -3.36 -19.70 -28.85
CA ARG A 256 -2.15 -19.21 -28.21
C ARG A 256 -2.46 -19.25 -26.72
N ASP A 257 -1.69 -19.99 -25.95
CA ASP A 257 -1.61 -19.79 -24.52
C ASP A 257 -1.23 -18.32 -24.36
N THR A 258 -2.24 -17.45 -24.18
CA THR A 258 -1.98 -16.10 -23.74
C THR A 258 -1.33 -16.31 -22.39
N ASN A 259 -0.04 -15.98 -22.31
CA ASN A 259 0.66 -16.05 -21.05
C ASN A 259 -0.16 -15.25 -20.01
N GLU A 260 -0.04 -15.66 -18.76
CA GLU A 260 -0.85 -15.18 -17.65
C GLU A 260 -0.91 -13.64 -17.59
N LEU A 261 0.22 -12.98 -17.87
CA LEU A 261 0.34 -11.53 -17.98
C LEU A 261 -0.58 -10.94 -19.06
N GLU A 262 -0.53 -11.45 -20.28
CA GLU A 262 -1.36 -10.95 -21.38
C GLU A 262 -2.86 -11.22 -21.13
N ALA A 263 -3.20 -12.33 -20.45
CA ALA A 263 -4.57 -12.59 -20.01
C ALA A 263 -5.03 -11.54 -18.99
N TYR A 264 -4.26 -11.32 -17.93
CA TYR A 264 -4.54 -10.32 -16.90
C TYR A 264 -4.72 -8.89 -17.48
N LEU A 265 -3.84 -8.48 -18.40
CA LEU A 265 -3.87 -7.16 -19.01
C LEU A 265 -5.07 -6.95 -19.96
N ARG A 266 -5.57 -8.02 -20.60
CA ARG A 266 -6.72 -7.97 -21.51
C ARG A 266 -8.05 -7.99 -20.78
N GLU A 267 -8.11 -8.67 -19.64
CA GLU A 267 -9.33 -8.72 -18.85
C GLU A 267 -9.74 -7.34 -18.36
N ALA A 268 -11.05 -7.13 -18.24
CA ALA A 268 -11.61 -5.90 -17.72
C ALA A 268 -11.02 -5.55 -16.35
N VAL A 269 -10.97 -4.26 -16.04
CA VAL A 269 -10.64 -3.80 -14.69
C VAL A 269 -11.74 -4.23 -13.73
N GLU A 270 -11.34 -4.64 -12.54
CA GLU A 270 -12.26 -4.91 -11.45
C GLU A 270 -12.94 -3.62 -11.01
N ASN A 271 -14.27 -3.64 -10.87
CA ASN A 271 -15.02 -2.51 -10.34
C ASN A 271 -15.99 -3.00 -9.25
N PRO A 272 -15.45 -3.44 -8.09
CA PRO A 272 -16.28 -3.95 -7.01
C PRO A 272 -17.12 -2.82 -6.43
N GLU A 273 -18.40 -3.10 -6.16
CA GLU A 273 -19.26 -2.23 -5.37
C GLU A 273 -18.82 -2.29 -3.91
N VAL A 274 -17.90 -1.40 -3.54
CA VAL A 274 -17.40 -1.32 -2.16
C VAL A 274 -18.28 -0.36 -1.36
N MET A 275 -18.76 -0.81 -0.20
CA MET A 275 -19.52 0.03 0.74
C MET A 275 -18.68 1.24 1.17
N MET A 276 -19.34 2.39 1.37
CA MET A 276 -18.69 3.62 1.81
C MET A 276 -17.85 3.39 3.08
N GLY A 277 -16.56 3.72 3.00
CA GLY A 277 -15.62 3.58 4.11
C GLY A 277 -14.87 2.25 4.18
N ILE A 278 -15.21 1.27 3.35
CA ILE A 278 -14.44 0.03 3.23
C ILE A 278 -13.43 0.19 2.08
N GLU A 279 -12.16 -0.16 2.34
CA GLU A 279 -11.15 -0.22 1.27
C GLU A 279 -11.16 -1.59 0.60
N PHE A 280 -10.88 -1.62 -0.70
CA PHE A 280 -10.68 -2.86 -1.44
C PHE A 280 -9.39 -3.56 -0.97
N ASP A 281 -9.53 -4.80 -0.51
CA ASP A 281 -8.39 -5.63 -0.13
C ASP A 281 -7.77 -6.33 -1.35
N ILE A 282 -6.77 -5.64 -1.91
CA ILE A 282 -5.99 -6.13 -3.04
C ILE A 282 -5.21 -7.41 -2.73
N LEU A 283 -4.74 -7.61 -1.49
CA LEU A 283 -3.98 -8.81 -1.12
C LEU A 283 -4.88 -10.04 -1.09
N SER A 284 -6.08 -9.89 -0.51
CA SER A 284 -7.09 -10.95 -0.55
C SER A 284 -7.51 -11.28 -1.98
N TRP A 285 -7.63 -10.28 -2.86
CA TRP A 285 -7.94 -10.53 -4.28
C TRP A 285 -6.85 -11.37 -4.95
N TRP A 286 -5.56 -11.03 -4.79
CA TRP A 286 -4.47 -11.83 -5.35
C TRP A 286 -4.39 -13.23 -4.74
N LYS A 287 -4.67 -13.36 -3.44
CA LYS A 287 -4.74 -14.66 -2.76
C LYS A 287 -5.84 -15.56 -3.33
N VAL A 288 -7.02 -15.03 -3.64
CA VAL A 288 -8.12 -15.81 -4.23
C VAL A 288 -7.83 -16.15 -5.69
N ASN A 289 -7.19 -15.24 -6.43
CA ASN A 289 -6.91 -15.43 -7.86
C ASN A 289 -5.58 -16.15 -8.15
N CYS A 290 -4.84 -16.61 -7.14
CA CYS A 290 -3.54 -17.25 -7.36
C CYS A 290 -3.62 -18.56 -8.16
N GLY A 291 -4.74 -19.28 -8.12
CA GLY A 291 -4.95 -20.46 -8.98
C GLY A 291 -5.07 -20.11 -10.46
N LYS A 292 -5.63 -18.93 -10.77
CA LYS A 292 -5.74 -18.40 -12.14
C LYS A 292 -4.44 -17.70 -12.58
N TYR A 293 -3.79 -17.04 -11.62
CA TYR A 293 -2.61 -16.22 -11.83
C TYR A 293 -1.44 -16.62 -10.90
N PRO A 294 -0.84 -17.81 -11.08
CA PRO A 294 0.19 -18.30 -10.16
C PRO A 294 1.47 -17.46 -10.18
N ILE A 295 1.97 -17.08 -11.36
CA ILE A 295 3.25 -16.36 -11.50
C ILE A 295 3.07 -14.88 -11.14
N LEU A 296 1.99 -14.25 -11.60
CA LEU A 296 1.67 -12.87 -11.28
C LEU A 296 1.37 -12.70 -9.79
N SER A 297 0.79 -13.69 -9.10
CA SER A 297 0.57 -13.59 -7.65
C SER A 297 1.88 -13.50 -6.87
N GLU A 298 2.91 -14.26 -7.28
CA GLU A 298 4.25 -14.17 -6.71
C GLU A 298 4.88 -12.80 -7.02
N MET A 299 4.74 -12.30 -8.25
CA MET A 299 5.18 -10.95 -8.62
C MET A 299 4.46 -9.88 -7.80
N ALA A 300 3.14 -9.99 -7.64
CA ALA A 300 2.31 -9.05 -6.90
C ALA A 300 2.75 -8.96 -5.45
N ARG A 301 3.02 -10.10 -4.80
CA ARG A 301 3.51 -10.16 -3.42
C ARG A 301 4.81 -9.36 -3.26
N ASP A 302 5.77 -9.56 -4.14
CA ASP A 302 7.07 -8.90 -4.06
C ASP A 302 6.98 -7.40 -4.42
N LEU A 303 6.16 -7.05 -5.43
CA LEU A 303 5.90 -5.67 -5.82
C LEU A 303 5.21 -4.88 -4.71
N PHE A 304 4.25 -5.49 -4.00
CA PHE A 304 3.53 -4.87 -2.90
C PHE A 304 4.35 -4.75 -1.62
N ALA A 305 5.36 -5.60 -1.43
CA ALA A 305 6.31 -5.46 -0.34
C ALA A 305 7.22 -4.22 -0.48
N MET A 306 7.23 -3.56 -1.64
CA MET A 306 8.04 -2.38 -1.88
C MET A 306 7.62 -1.20 -0.98
N GLN A 307 8.52 -0.82 -0.08
CA GLN A 307 8.36 0.38 0.73
C GLN A 307 8.71 1.62 -0.10
N ILE A 308 7.73 2.52 -0.27
CA ILE A 308 7.88 3.70 -1.14
C ILE A 308 8.50 4.90 -0.44
N SER A 309 8.37 4.97 0.89
CA SER A 309 8.83 6.12 1.66
C SER A 309 9.77 5.70 2.78
N SER A 310 10.79 6.51 3.07
CA SER A 310 11.62 6.38 4.27
C SER A 310 10.84 6.56 5.57
N VAL A 311 9.57 7.01 5.53
CA VAL A 311 8.81 7.27 6.76
C VAL A 311 8.66 6.02 7.65
N ALA A 312 8.61 4.79 7.10
CA ALA A 312 8.61 3.62 7.99
C ALA A 312 9.93 3.46 8.74
N SER A 313 11.08 3.72 8.10
CA SER A 313 12.38 3.68 8.78
C SER A 313 12.52 4.86 9.74
N GLU A 314 12.11 6.07 9.36
CA GLU A 314 12.08 7.24 10.27
C GLU A 314 11.14 7.05 11.46
N SER A 315 10.02 6.34 11.28
CA SER A 315 9.12 5.97 12.37
C SER A 315 9.76 4.94 13.29
N ALA A 316 10.49 3.96 12.74
CA ALA A 316 11.27 3.02 13.52
C ALA A 316 12.34 3.76 14.34
N PHE A 317 13.14 4.63 13.70
CA PHE A 317 14.17 5.43 14.39
C PHE A 317 13.61 6.43 15.40
N SER A 318 12.45 7.04 15.12
CA SER A 318 11.75 7.91 16.08
C SER A 318 11.26 7.14 17.31
N THR A 319 10.91 5.87 17.14
CA THR A 319 10.57 4.96 18.24
C THR A 319 11.83 4.57 19.01
N SER A 320 12.92 4.26 18.30
CA SER A 320 14.23 4.00 18.91
C SER A 320 14.73 5.19 19.73
N GLY A 321 14.49 6.44 19.31
CA GLY A 321 14.84 7.62 20.10
C GLY A 321 14.09 7.77 21.44
N ARG A 322 12.94 7.09 21.61
CA ARG A 322 12.25 6.97 22.92
C ARG A 322 12.82 5.85 23.78
N ILE A 323 13.49 4.88 23.17
CA ILE A 323 14.09 3.70 23.82
C ILE A 323 15.55 4.00 24.19
N ILE A 324 16.24 4.78 23.36
CA ILE A 324 17.60 5.28 23.52
C ILE A 324 17.50 6.71 24.05
N GLU A 325 17.20 6.86 25.33
CA GLU A 325 17.31 8.15 26.01
C GLU A 325 18.79 8.40 26.37
N PRO A 326 19.30 9.65 26.33
CA PRO A 326 20.71 9.95 26.62
C PRO A 326 21.21 9.39 27.96
N TYR A 327 20.30 9.24 28.93
CA TYR A 327 20.54 8.73 30.28
C TYR A 327 20.35 7.20 30.45
N LYS A 328 19.95 6.46 29.39
CA LYS A 328 19.79 4.98 29.38
C LYS A 328 20.69 4.29 28.34
N SER A 329 21.76 4.94 27.93
CA SER A 329 22.62 4.60 26.78
C SER A 329 23.62 3.45 27.01
N CYS A 330 23.30 2.48 27.88
CA CYS A 330 24.17 1.32 28.13
C CYS A 330 23.91 0.12 27.19
N LEU A 331 22.97 0.23 26.26
CA LEU A 331 22.69 -0.83 25.28
C LEU A 331 23.68 -0.78 24.13
N THR A 332 24.21 -1.94 23.74
CA THR A 332 25.01 -2.07 22.51
C THR A 332 24.10 -1.93 21.29
N HIS A 333 24.67 -1.50 20.15
CA HIS A 333 23.93 -1.41 18.87
C HIS A 333 23.24 -2.74 18.53
N TYR A 334 23.87 -3.87 18.81
CA TYR A 334 23.31 -5.21 18.63
C TYR A 334 22.05 -5.44 19.48
N MET A 335 22.08 -5.09 20.78
CA MET A 335 20.93 -5.28 21.65
C MET A 335 19.76 -4.36 21.24
N VAL A 336 20.06 -3.15 20.76
CA VAL A 336 19.04 -2.25 20.20
C VAL A 336 18.38 -2.87 18.97
N GLU A 337 19.16 -3.43 18.05
CA GLU A 337 18.64 -4.11 16.85
C GLU A 337 17.74 -5.29 17.22
N VAL A 338 18.20 -6.17 18.12
CA VAL A 338 17.40 -7.31 18.59
C VAL A 338 16.08 -6.85 19.19
N LEU A 339 16.10 -5.86 20.09
CA LEU A 339 14.88 -5.34 20.71
C LEU A 339 13.91 -4.74 19.69
N MET A 340 14.41 -3.98 18.70
CA MET A 340 13.58 -3.42 17.63
C MET A 340 12.95 -4.52 16.76
N CYS A 341 13.73 -5.52 16.36
CA CYS A 341 13.26 -6.64 15.56
C CYS A 341 12.22 -7.48 16.32
N THR A 342 12.49 -7.82 17.59
CA THR A 342 11.57 -8.61 18.43
C THR A 342 10.27 -7.84 18.70
N GLU A 343 10.32 -6.54 18.99
CA GLU A 343 9.12 -5.72 19.16
C GLU A 343 8.27 -5.72 17.87
N GLN A 344 8.90 -5.55 16.71
CA GLN A 344 8.21 -5.55 15.44
C GLN A 344 7.60 -6.91 15.11
N TRP A 345 8.30 -8.02 15.37
CA TRP A 345 7.76 -9.37 15.18
C TRP A 345 6.56 -9.64 16.08
N LEU A 346 6.66 -9.34 17.38
CA LEU A 346 5.55 -9.50 18.31
C LEU A 346 4.32 -8.69 17.87
N LYS A 347 4.51 -7.47 17.37
CA LYS A 347 3.42 -6.64 16.83
C LYS A 347 2.77 -7.21 15.57
N GLN A 348 3.50 -7.94 14.74
CA GLN A 348 2.95 -8.57 13.53
C GLN A 348 2.27 -9.89 13.86
N ASP A 349 2.83 -10.71 14.74
CA ASP A 349 2.19 -11.97 15.19
C ASP A 349 0.85 -11.70 15.88
N ILE A 350 0.75 -10.65 16.72
CA ILE A 350 -0.52 -10.22 17.33
C ILE A 350 -1.55 -9.81 16.25
N LYS A 351 -1.13 -9.29 15.10
CA LYS A 351 -2.04 -8.95 13.97
C LYS A 351 -2.42 -10.17 13.13
N VAL A 352 -1.55 -11.17 13.04
CA VAL A 352 -1.84 -12.45 12.37
C VAL A 352 -2.80 -13.29 13.22
N GLU A 353 -2.67 -13.24 14.55
CA GLU A 353 -3.57 -13.90 15.50
C GLU A 353 -4.87 -13.12 15.73
N SER A 354 -4.89 -11.80 15.54
CA SER A 354 -6.13 -11.05 15.45
C SER A 354 -6.84 -11.47 14.16
N ARG A 355 -7.71 -12.48 14.25
CA ARG A 355 -8.86 -12.60 13.35
C ARG A 355 -9.45 -11.20 13.29
N VAL A 356 -9.44 -10.58 12.11
CA VAL A 356 -10.13 -9.33 11.89
C VAL A 356 -11.61 -9.63 12.15
N LEU A 357 -12.07 -9.34 13.35
CA LEU A 357 -13.47 -9.47 13.70
C LEU A 357 -14.19 -8.47 12.79
N THR A 358 -15.04 -9.02 11.93
CA THR A 358 -15.89 -8.23 11.05
C THR A 358 -16.74 -7.27 11.90
N ASN A 359 -17.16 -6.13 11.35
CA ASN A 359 -18.06 -5.21 12.06
C ASN A 359 -19.34 -5.93 12.56
N ALA A 360 -19.79 -6.98 11.88
CA ALA A 360 -20.88 -7.83 12.31
C ALA A 360 -20.54 -8.66 13.57
N GLN A 361 -19.31 -9.14 13.69
CA GLN A 361 -18.84 -9.85 14.89
C GLN A 361 -18.62 -8.90 16.06
N ILE A 362 -18.11 -7.69 15.81
CA ILE A 362 -17.99 -6.63 16.83
C ILE A 362 -19.38 -6.21 17.32
N LEU A 363 -20.35 -6.05 16.42
CA LEU A 363 -21.73 -5.73 16.78
C LEU A 363 -22.40 -6.87 17.57
N ALA A 364 -22.19 -8.13 17.17
CA ALA A 364 -22.74 -9.27 17.89
C ALA A 364 -22.15 -9.41 19.31
N GLU A 365 -20.87 -9.08 19.48
CA GLU A 365 -20.20 -9.10 20.78
C GLU A 365 -20.66 -7.94 21.68
N VAL A 366 -20.90 -6.76 21.09
CA VAL A 366 -21.51 -5.61 21.79
C VAL A 366 -22.96 -5.90 22.18
N GLU A 367 -23.77 -6.50 21.30
CA GLU A 367 -25.15 -6.89 21.61
C GLU A 367 -25.20 -7.97 22.71
N TYR A 368 -24.29 -8.94 22.67
CA TYR A 368 -24.16 -9.97 23.71
C TYR A 368 -23.80 -9.39 25.08
N GLU A 369 -22.87 -8.42 25.12
CA GLU A 369 -22.50 -7.70 26.35
C GLU A 369 -23.64 -6.81 26.87
N ASP A 370 -24.40 -6.16 25.98
CA ASP A 370 -25.59 -5.36 26.34
C ASP A 370 -26.70 -6.24 26.94
N ASP A 371 -26.92 -7.43 26.37
CA ASP A 371 -27.91 -8.38 26.87
C ASP A 371 -27.49 -8.98 28.23
N LEU A 372 -26.21 -9.30 28.41
CA LEU A 372 -25.65 -9.68 29.71
C LEU A 372 -25.82 -8.57 30.74
N GLN A 373 -25.55 -7.32 30.39
CA GLN A 373 -25.74 -6.18 31.30
C GLN A 373 -27.21 -5.96 31.66
N ARG A 374 -28.15 -6.23 30.74
CA ARG A 374 -29.59 -6.20 31.04
C ARG A 374 -30.01 -7.33 31.96
N GLU A 375 -29.53 -8.55 31.76
CA GLU A 375 -29.81 -9.69 32.64
C GLU A 375 -29.24 -9.48 34.05
N PHE A 376 -27.99 -9.01 34.17
CA PHE A 376 -27.36 -8.72 35.47
C PHE A 376 -27.90 -7.45 36.13
N GLY A 377 -28.36 -6.46 35.35
CA GLY A 377 -29.04 -5.26 35.85
C GLY A 377 -30.45 -5.56 36.38
N ALA A 378 -31.17 -6.48 35.75
CA ALA A 378 -32.49 -6.93 36.19
C ALA A 378 -32.44 -7.77 37.48
N LEU A 379 -31.32 -8.44 37.76
CA LEU A 379 -31.11 -9.21 38.99
C LEU A 379 -30.69 -8.36 40.20
N ASN A 380 -30.38 -7.07 40.01
CA ASN A 380 -29.98 -6.14 41.08
C ASN A 380 -31.08 -5.13 41.46
N LEU A 381 -32.33 -5.39 41.06
CA LEU A 381 -33.51 -4.60 41.44
C LEU A 381 -34.59 -5.53 42.02
N ASP A 382 -34.31 -6.13 43.17
CA ASP A 382 -35.34 -6.41 44.17
C ASP A 382 -34.79 -5.94 45.53
N PRO A 383 -35.57 -5.14 46.30
CA PRO A 383 -35.06 -4.18 47.30
C PRO A 383 -34.46 -4.77 48.58
#